data_AF-T1AY13-F1
#
_entry.id   AF-T1AY13-F1
#
_cell.length_a   1.000
_cell.length_b   1.000
_cell.length_c   1.000
_cell.angle_alpha   90.00
_cell.angle_beta   90.00
_cell.angle_gamma   90.00
#
_symmetry.space_group_name_H-M   'P 1'
#
loop_
_entity.id
_entity.type
_entity.pdbx_description
1 polymer ?
#
loop_
_entity_poly.entity_id
_entity_poly.type
_entity_poly.pdbx_seq_one_letter_code
_entity_poly.pdbx_strand_id
1 'polypeptide(L)'
;DMLIEVSKVPRRSRPGTIRRRVRILNLEAPQAQLSQGRSVLLAAAHQCNWEWMLLALSLEMGYPLDAAYKPLVDPWAEREMRKVRGRFGCRLIPAKHLLADIIKRGKITRAVALVADQEPTTSEHKHWTRFL
;
A
#
# COMPACT_ATOMS: atom_id res chain seq x y z
N ASP A 1 -7.17 17.69 2.00
CA ASP A 1 -7.00 17.80 0.55
C ASP A 1 -5.93 16.83 0.05
N MET A 2 -6.29 15.55 -0.05
CA MET A 2 -5.38 14.44 -0.38
C MET A 2 -5.40 14.07 -1.86
N LEU A 3 -6.50 14.41 -2.55
CA LEU A 3 -6.64 14.24 -3.99
C LEU A 3 -5.68 15.16 -4.76
N ILE A 4 -5.39 16.37 -4.24
CA ILE A 4 -4.36 17.24 -4.82
C ILE A 4 -2.95 16.64 -4.69
N GLU A 5 -2.65 15.95 -3.59
CA GLU A 5 -1.33 15.31 -3.44
C GLU A 5 -1.14 14.11 -4.40
N VAL A 6 -2.23 13.40 -4.74
CA VAL A 6 -2.24 12.39 -5.82
C VAL A 6 -1.91 13.05 -7.17
N SER A 7 -2.50 14.21 -7.47
CA SER A 7 -2.23 14.92 -8.74
C SER A 7 -0.81 15.49 -8.81
N LYS A 8 -0.21 15.81 -7.65
CA LYS A 8 1.19 16.24 -7.54
C LYS A 8 2.19 15.10 -7.70
N VAL A 9 1.80 13.82 -7.62
CA VAL A 9 2.67 12.71 -8.02
C VAL A 9 2.72 12.74 -9.54
N PRO A 10 3.82 13.22 -10.17
CA PRO A 10 3.85 13.25 -11.62
C PRO A 10 3.75 11.81 -12.10
N ARG A 11 2.97 11.58 -13.16
CA ARG A 11 2.83 10.26 -13.80
C ARG A 11 4.18 9.64 -14.19
N ARG A 12 5.24 10.46 -14.29
CA ARG A 12 6.64 10.09 -14.57
C ARG A 12 7.59 10.28 -13.37
N SER A 13 7.10 10.17 -12.14
CA SER A 13 7.93 10.21 -10.93
C SER A 13 9.15 9.30 -11.07
N ARG A 14 10.36 9.86 -10.98
CA ARG A 14 11.60 9.08 -11.03
C ARG A 14 11.91 8.54 -9.64
N PRO A 15 12.52 7.35 -9.49
CA PRO A 15 12.92 6.82 -8.18
C PRO A 15 13.68 7.84 -7.32
N GLY A 16 14.62 8.58 -7.91
CA GLY A 16 15.38 9.62 -7.21
C GLY A 16 14.53 10.79 -6.68
N THR A 17 13.42 11.13 -7.34
CA THR A 17 12.50 12.18 -6.84
C THR A 17 11.77 11.72 -5.57
N ILE A 18 11.34 10.45 -5.55
CA ILE A 18 10.66 9.88 -4.38
C ILE A 18 11.66 9.75 -3.22
N ARG A 19 12.84 9.18 -3.45
CA ARG A 19 13.90 9.03 -2.42
C ARG A 19 14.36 10.36 -1.80
N ARG A 20 14.35 11.45 -2.58
CA ARG A 20 14.68 12.78 -2.05
C ARG A 20 13.61 13.35 -1.13
N ARG A 21 12.34 12.97 -1.33
CA ARG A 21 11.18 13.56 -0.64
C ARG A 21 10.63 12.68 0.48
N VAL A 22 10.89 11.37 0.44
CA VAL A 22 10.40 10.41 1.42
C VAL A 22 11.57 9.59 1.94
N ARG A 23 11.71 9.55 3.26
CA ARG A 23 12.59 8.62 3.96
C ARG A 23 11.73 7.73 4.84
N ILE A 24 11.94 6.43 4.77
CA ILE A 24 11.27 5.46 5.64
C ILE A 24 12.23 5.15 6.77
N LEU A 25 11.80 5.42 8.00
CA LEU A 25 12.56 5.10 9.19
C LEU A 25 12.24 3.66 9.61
N ASN A 26 13.23 2.97 10.18
CA ASN A 26 13.11 1.61 10.72
C ASN A 26 12.64 0.56 9.70
N LEU A 27 13.01 0.73 8.42
CA LEU A 27 12.65 -0.20 7.34
C LEU A 27 13.31 -1.58 7.51
N GLU A 28 14.41 -1.64 8.23
CA GLU A 28 15.14 -2.86 8.57
C GLU A 28 14.30 -3.84 9.39
N ALA A 29 13.36 -3.36 10.21
CA ALA A 29 12.52 -4.23 11.04
C ALA A 29 11.61 -5.16 10.23
N PRO A 30 10.78 -4.65 9.29
CA PRO A 30 10.02 -5.54 8.39
C PRO A 30 10.94 -6.32 7.44
N GLN A 31 12.04 -5.74 6.96
CA GLN A 31 12.98 -6.47 6.10
C GLN A 31 13.62 -7.67 6.79
N ALA A 32 13.92 -7.57 8.09
CA ALA A 32 14.44 -8.69 8.87
C ALA A 32 13.45 -9.86 8.91
N GLN A 33 12.14 -9.59 9.10
CA GLN A 33 11.12 -10.65 9.06
C GLN A 33 11.00 -11.26 7.65
N LEU A 34 11.02 -10.42 6.62
CA LEU A 34 10.97 -10.85 5.22
C LEU A 34 12.17 -11.73 4.85
N SER A 35 13.37 -11.40 5.35
CA SER A 35 14.58 -12.22 5.13
C SER A 35 14.49 -13.62 5.73
N GLN A 36 13.65 -13.81 6.76
CA GLN A 36 13.37 -15.09 7.39
C GLN A 36 12.22 -15.85 6.72
N GLY A 37 11.76 -15.39 5.56
CA GLY A 37 10.63 -16.01 4.85
C GLY A 37 9.26 -15.62 5.41
N ARG A 38 9.18 -14.71 6.40
CA ARG A 38 7.93 -14.30 7.04
C ARG A 38 7.35 -13.06 6.36
N SER A 39 6.16 -13.20 5.79
CA SER A 39 5.41 -12.06 5.25
C SER A 39 5.03 -11.09 6.37
N VAL A 40 4.98 -9.80 6.06
CA VAL A 40 4.64 -8.74 7.00
C VAL A 40 3.37 -8.00 6.59
N LEU A 41 2.60 -7.58 7.58
CA LEU A 41 1.45 -6.70 7.40
C LEU A 41 1.86 -5.28 7.79
N LEU A 42 1.68 -4.32 6.88
CA LEU A 42 1.94 -2.91 7.10
C LEU A 42 0.61 -2.18 7.22
N ALA A 43 0.30 -1.67 8.41
CA ALA A 43 -0.89 -0.87 8.66
C ALA A 43 -0.53 0.62 8.65
N ALA A 44 -1.24 1.39 7.84
CA ALA A 44 -1.15 2.84 7.78
C ALA A 44 -2.50 3.48 8.17
N ALA A 45 -2.50 4.80 8.35
CA ALA A 45 -3.70 5.61 8.50
C ALA A 45 -3.83 6.57 7.30
N HIS A 46 -5.02 7.12 7.06
CA HIS A 46 -5.27 8.21 6.11
C HIS A 46 -4.71 9.54 6.63
N GLN A 47 -3.46 9.53 7.07
CA GLN A 47 -2.74 10.66 7.61
C GLN A 47 -1.53 10.97 6.72
N CYS A 48 -1.28 12.25 6.49
CA CYS A 48 -0.21 12.71 5.58
C CYS A 48 -0.34 12.10 4.17
N ASN A 49 0.74 12.12 3.41
CA ASN A 49 0.75 11.69 2.01
C ASN A 49 1.09 10.21 1.84
N TRP A 50 0.08 9.35 1.98
CA TRP A 50 0.24 7.89 1.86
C TRP A 50 0.55 7.40 0.43
N GLU A 51 0.28 8.20 -0.60
CA GLU A 51 0.65 7.87 -1.99
C GLU A 51 2.16 7.88 -2.19
N TRP A 52 2.81 8.93 -1.68
CA TRP A 52 4.27 9.05 -1.71
C TRP A 52 4.93 7.97 -0.85
N MET A 53 4.32 7.64 0.29
CA MET A 53 4.74 6.53 1.13
C MET A 53 4.64 5.19 0.38
N LEU A 54 3.54 4.91 -0.33
CA LEU A 54 3.40 3.68 -1.10
C LEU A 54 4.48 3.56 -2.18
N LEU A 55 4.77 4.64 -2.89
CA LEU A 55 5.84 4.65 -3.90
C LEU A 55 7.23 4.47 -3.28
N ALA A 56 7.49 5.08 -2.12
CA ALA A 56 8.74 4.89 -1.41
C ALA A 56 8.89 3.45 -0.90
N LEU A 57 7.84 2.88 -0.30
CA LEU A 57 7.83 1.48 0.13
C LEU A 57 8.11 0.55 -1.06
N SER A 58 7.47 0.79 -2.20
CA SER A 58 7.69 0.01 -3.42
C SER A 58 9.14 0.05 -3.91
N LEU A 59 9.85 1.15 -3.67
CA LEU A 59 11.25 1.32 -4.09
C LEU A 59 12.26 0.74 -3.09
N GLU A 60 11.99 0.87 -1.80
CA GLU A 60 12.96 0.58 -0.75
C GLU A 60 12.76 -0.79 -0.10
N MET A 61 11.56 -1.38 -0.17
CA MET A 61 11.25 -2.62 0.55
C MET A 61 12.19 -3.78 0.17
N GLY A 62 12.60 -3.88 -1.10
CA GLY A 62 13.44 -4.97 -1.60
C GLY A 62 12.72 -6.33 -1.72
N TYR A 63 11.44 -6.38 -1.36
CA TYR A 63 10.56 -7.55 -1.45
C TYR A 63 9.27 -7.18 -2.18
N PRO A 64 8.51 -8.17 -2.69
CA PRO A 64 7.21 -7.90 -3.28
C PRO A 64 6.30 -7.13 -2.31
N LEU A 65 5.57 -6.15 -2.84
CA LEU A 65 4.63 -5.33 -2.10
C LEU A 65 3.24 -5.45 -2.72
N ASP A 66 2.29 -5.87 -1.89
CA ASP A 66 0.87 -5.88 -2.23
C ASP A 66 0.17 -4.78 -1.43
N ALA A 67 -0.68 -3.97 -2.06
CA ALA A 67 -1.47 -2.96 -1.36
C ALA A 67 -2.95 -3.15 -1.60
N ALA A 68 -3.71 -3.17 -0.51
CA ALA A 68 -5.17 -3.17 -0.56
C ALA A 68 -5.68 -1.82 -1.10
N TYR A 69 -6.68 -1.86 -1.98
CA TYR A 69 -7.32 -0.64 -2.46
C TYR A 69 -8.81 -0.86 -2.75
N LYS A 70 -9.56 0.24 -2.85
CA LYS A 70 -10.94 0.26 -3.31
C LYS A 70 -10.95 0.63 -4.81
N PRO A 71 -11.47 -0.23 -5.71
CA PRO A 71 -11.65 0.11 -7.11
C PRO A 71 -12.49 1.37 -7.30
N LEU A 72 -12.09 2.23 -8.23
CA LEU A 72 -12.82 3.42 -8.62
C LEU A 72 -13.89 3.07 -9.66
N VAL A 73 -15.02 3.79 -9.62
CA VAL A 73 -16.15 3.58 -10.53
C VAL A 73 -15.81 4.03 -11.95
N ASP A 74 -15.10 5.15 -12.08
CA ASP A 74 -14.70 5.68 -13.38
C ASP A 74 -13.53 4.85 -13.97
N PRO A 75 -13.67 4.28 -15.18
CA PRO A 75 -12.63 3.43 -15.78
C PRO A 75 -11.33 4.16 -16.10
N TRP A 76 -11.40 5.46 -16.42
CA TRP A 76 -10.21 6.24 -16.68
C TRP A 76 -9.42 6.46 -15.39
N ALA A 77 -10.09 6.87 -14.32
CA ALA A 77 -9.50 7.12 -13.01
C ALA A 77 -8.92 5.83 -12.41
N GLU A 78 -9.64 4.70 -12.50
CA GLU A 78 -9.16 3.39 -12.06
C GLU A 78 -7.85 3.03 -12.75
N ARG A 79 -7.80 3.16 -14.08
CA ARG A 79 -6.60 2.86 -14.87
C ARG A 79 -5.43 3.77 -14.49
N GLU A 80 -5.68 5.07 -14.33
CA GLU A 80 -4.62 6.02 -14.02
C GLU A 80 -4.09 5.85 -12.59
N MET A 81 -4.97 5.64 -11.62
CA MET A 81 -4.58 5.30 -10.23
C MET A 81 -3.74 4.02 -10.20
N ARG A 82 -4.14 2.98 -10.92
CA ARG A 82 -3.37 1.72 -10.99
C ARG A 82 -1.98 1.94 -11.59
N LYS A 83 -1.85 2.75 -12.62
CA LYS A 83 -0.56 3.10 -13.24
C LYS A 83 0.35 3.86 -12.28
N VAL A 84 -0.20 4.81 -11.53
CA VAL A 84 0.57 5.61 -10.57
C VAL A 84 1.02 4.73 -9.42
N ARG A 85 0.09 4.06 -8.73
CA ARG A 85 0.39 3.28 -7.53
C ARG A 85 1.18 2.00 -7.82
N GLY A 86 1.00 1.39 -9.00
CA GLY A 86 1.76 0.21 -9.44
C GLY A 86 3.12 0.51 -10.07
N ARG A 87 3.52 1.78 -10.17
CA ARG A 87 4.66 2.24 -10.97
C ARG A 87 5.99 1.55 -10.64
N PHE A 88 6.22 1.24 -9.37
CA PHE A 88 7.45 0.60 -8.90
C PHE A 88 7.24 -0.86 -8.48
N GLY A 89 6.26 -1.54 -9.10
CA GLY A 89 6.04 -2.97 -8.92
C GLY A 89 5.07 -3.36 -7.82
N CYS A 90 4.44 -2.39 -7.13
CA CYS A 90 3.38 -2.69 -6.18
C CYS A 90 2.18 -3.36 -6.89
N ARG A 91 1.70 -4.50 -6.36
CA ARG A 91 0.45 -5.12 -6.83
C ARG A 91 -0.73 -4.57 -6.05
N LEU A 92 -1.69 -3.99 -6.75
CA LEU A 92 -2.91 -3.46 -6.15
C LEU A 92 -3.99 -4.53 -6.12
N ILE A 93 -4.45 -4.86 -4.92
CA ILE A 93 -5.45 -5.90 -4.69
C ILE A 93 -6.74 -5.25 -4.22
N PRO A 94 -7.87 -5.47 -4.91
CA PRO A 94 -9.15 -4.98 -4.41
C PRO A 94 -9.39 -5.53 -3.00
N ALA A 95 -9.75 -4.67 -2.04
CA ALA A 95 -9.85 -5.02 -0.63
C ALA A 95 -10.75 -6.25 -0.38
N LYS A 96 -11.84 -6.38 -1.15
CA LYS A 96 -12.75 -7.53 -1.11
C LYS A 96 -12.09 -8.89 -1.43
N HIS A 97 -10.98 -8.89 -2.14
CA HIS A 97 -10.23 -10.08 -2.54
C HIS A 97 -8.92 -10.26 -1.78
N LEU A 98 -8.57 -9.33 -0.88
CA LEU A 98 -7.27 -9.30 -0.21
C LEU A 98 -7.02 -10.59 0.57
N LEU A 99 -7.96 -11.01 1.42
CA LEU A 99 -7.79 -12.21 2.25
C LEU A 99 -7.60 -13.47 1.39
N ALA A 100 -8.41 -13.62 0.33
CA ALA A 100 -8.29 -14.74 -0.60
C ALA A 100 -6.93 -14.73 -1.33
N ASP A 101 -6.42 -13.56 -1.75
CA ASP A 101 -5.09 -13.43 -2.34
C ASP A 101 -3.98 -13.80 -1.34
N ILE A 102 -4.09 -13.33 -0.09
CA ILE A 102 -3.15 -13.67 1.00
C ILE A 102 -3.04 -15.18 1.15
N ILE A 103 -4.18 -15.88 1.30
CA ILE A 103 -4.24 -17.33 1.46
C ILE A 103 -3.66 -18.04 0.22
N LYS A 104 -4.15 -17.69 -0.97
CA LYS A 104 -3.74 -18.33 -2.23
C LYS A 104 -2.25 -18.20 -2.50
N ARG A 105 -1.67 -17.06 -2.14
CA ARG A 105 -0.24 -16.76 -2.35
C ARG A 105 0.57 -16.88 -1.06
N GLY A 106 0.11 -17.65 -0.07
CA GLY A 106 0.76 -17.73 1.25
C GLY A 106 2.24 -18.18 1.22
N LYS A 107 2.65 -18.89 0.17
CA LYS A 107 4.04 -19.32 -0.05
C LYS A 107 4.98 -18.21 -0.52
N ILE A 108 4.46 -17.04 -0.91
CA ILE A 108 5.25 -15.90 -1.37
C ILE A 108 5.48 -14.96 -0.19
N THR A 109 6.72 -14.87 0.27
CA THR A 109 7.17 -13.89 1.26
C THR A 109 7.07 -12.49 0.70
N ARG A 110 6.27 -11.63 1.34
CA ARG A 110 5.98 -10.27 0.85
C ARG A 110 5.48 -9.35 1.95
N ALA A 111 5.53 -8.05 1.67
CA ALA A 111 4.81 -7.06 2.44
C ALA A 111 3.39 -6.90 1.91
N VAL A 112 2.41 -6.82 2.80
CA VAL A 112 1.02 -6.50 2.48
C VAL A 112 0.64 -5.21 3.21
N ALA A 113 0.31 -4.16 2.47
CA ALA A 113 -0.04 -2.85 3.01
C ALA A 113 -1.55 -2.61 2.98
N LEU A 114 -2.07 -2.03 4.06
CA LEU A 114 -3.45 -1.54 4.16
C LEU A 114 -3.49 -0.21 4.90
N VAL A 115 -4.47 0.62 4.55
CA VAL A 115 -4.84 1.79 5.32
C VAL A 115 -6.03 1.39 6.20
N ALA A 116 -5.84 1.37 7.52
CA ALA A 116 -6.62 0.57 8.47
C ALA A 116 -7.30 1.40 9.57
N ASP A 117 -7.39 2.72 9.40
CA ASP A 117 -7.97 3.67 10.35
C ASP A 117 -9.46 3.97 10.09
N GLN A 118 -10.06 3.36 9.06
CA GLN A 118 -11.47 3.51 8.73
C GLN A 118 -12.25 2.23 9.00
N GLU A 119 -13.53 2.41 9.33
CA GLU A 119 -14.46 1.30 9.50
C GLU A 119 -14.72 0.57 8.17
N PRO A 120 -14.67 -0.77 8.16
CA PRO A 120 -15.09 -1.55 7.00
C PRO A 120 -16.63 -1.49 6.86
N THR A 121 -17.13 -0.75 5.87
CA THR A 121 -18.58 -0.56 5.69
C THR A 121 -19.33 -1.79 5.20
N THR A 122 -18.65 -2.79 4.63
CA THR A 122 -19.26 -3.99 4.02
C THR A 122 -18.90 -5.29 4.73
N SER A 123 -18.23 -5.23 5.88
CA SER A 123 -17.89 -6.42 6.66
C SER A 123 -18.93 -6.64 7.75
N GLU A 124 -19.50 -7.84 7.80
CA GLU A 124 -20.39 -8.28 8.90
C GLU A 124 -19.61 -8.48 10.21
N HIS A 125 -18.32 -8.80 10.10
CA HIS A 125 -17.44 -8.98 11.26
C HIS A 125 -16.64 -7.70 11.48
N LYS A 126 -16.95 -6.98 12.57
CA LYS A 126 -16.25 -5.76 13.00
C LYS A 126 -15.67 -5.99 14.38
N HIS A 127 -14.41 -5.64 14.56
CA HIS A 127 -13.80 -5.59 15.88
C HIS A 127 -13.85 -4.14 16.38
N TRP A 128 -14.59 -3.92 17.46
CA TRP A 128 -14.64 -2.62 18.13
C TRP A 128 -13.45 -2.50 19.07
N THR A 129 -12.72 -1.41 18.93
CA THR A 129 -11.62 -1.05 19.83
C THR A 129 -11.73 0.42 20.20
N ARG A 130 -10.99 0.83 21.23
CA ARG A 130 -10.89 2.24 21.60
C ARG A 130 -10.02 2.97 20.57
N PHE A 131 -10.61 3.94 19.89
CA PHE A 131 -9.89 4.86 19.00
C PHE A 131 -9.84 6.24 19.66
N LEU A 132 -8.68 6.55 20.27
CA LEU A 132 -8.39 7.76 21.06
C LEU A 132 -9.36 7.97 22.26
#